data_AF-A0A442K9F3-F1
#
_entry.id   AF-A0A442K9F3-F1
#
_cell.length_a   1.000
_cell.length_b   1.000
_cell.length_c   1.000
_cell.angle_alpha   90.00
_cell.angle_beta   90.00
_cell.angle_gamma   90.00
#
_symmetry.space_group_name_H-M   'P 1'
#
loop_
_entity.id
_entity.type
_entity.pdbx_description
1 polymer ?
#
loop_
_entity_poly.entity_id
_entity_poly.type
_entity_poly.pdbx_seq_one_letter_code
_entity_poly.pdbx_strand_id
1 'polypeptide(L)'
;MFVSVATTHRPATDLGFLLHKHPDRLHETDLAFGKAWLFYPEATEERCEAALLLDVDPIGLVRGKGQAEGLLDQYVNDRPYAASSFLSVALNKTLRTAMTGISKERQELADSDLPLEAVVTPLPMRGGEALVRGLFEPLGWTVDLTPIEHVGSGASRTQYGHLKLTGTGRLSALLNHLYVLIPVMDDAKHYWVGEAEIDKLLSKGEGWLENHPAKDLIVRRYLRNRGTLARIALERLAPETAGEALPPEVRVAPEEALEVPIRLNDLRMDAVVQAIRATGGTTIADLGCGEGKLLYRLVRERWVHKLFGLDPAVRELEWAAKRLKLNEFGGPPEGRVTLLHGSLTYRDSRWAEADVAVLVEVIEHLDEDRLPLVERVVFGETAPKSVIVTTPNADYNTLFANLAPGAFRHPDHRFEWSRAQFDAWAAKIGETYGYAAAISGIGAEDPVLGAPTQMAVFTR
;
A
#
# COMPACT_ATOMS: atom_id res chain seq x y z
N MET A 1 -18.21 -13.99 10.04
CA MET A 1 -18.13 -12.79 10.90
C MET A 1 -19.51 -12.19 11.13
N PHE A 2 -19.69 -11.50 12.25
CA PHE A 2 -20.87 -10.65 12.45
C PHE A 2 -20.52 -9.40 13.28
N VAL A 3 -21.43 -8.43 13.22
CA VAL A 3 -21.55 -7.34 14.20
C VAL A 3 -22.96 -7.34 14.76
N SER A 4 -23.12 -7.20 16.07
CA SER A 4 -24.42 -6.92 16.67
C SER A 4 -24.43 -5.60 17.43
N VAL A 5 -25.60 -4.98 17.51
CA VAL A 5 -25.85 -3.78 18.30
C VAL A 5 -27.10 -4.03 19.12
N ALA A 6 -27.03 -3.78 20.43
CA ALA A 6 -28.12 -3.91 21.36
C ALA A 6 -28.35 -2.64 22.16
N THR A 7 -29.57 -2.46 22.66
CA THR A 7 -29.91 -1.40 23.60
C THR A 7 -30.86 -1.93 24.67
N THR A 8 -30.83 -1.26 25.83
CA THR A 8 -31.77 -1.44 26.95
C THR A 8 -32.60 -0.19 27.20
N HIS A 9 -32.63 0.75 26.23
CA HIS A 9 -33.63 1.81 26.19
C HIS A 9 -35.04 1.22 26.27
N ARG A 10 -36.04 1.95 26.79
CA ARG A 10 -37.41 1.44 26.90
C ARG A 10 -38.38 2.29 26.08
N PRO A 11 -39.07 1.71 25.09
CA PRO A 11 -39.03 0.30 24.70
C PRO A 11 -37.78 -0.03 23.85
N ALA A 12 -37.10 -1.15 24.13
CA ALA A 12 -35.86 -1.47 23.43
C ALA A 12 -36.09 -1.81 21.96
N THR A 13 -37.29 -2.31 21.64
CA THR A 13 -37.74 -2.61 20.27
C THR A 13 -37.72 -1.39 19.35
N ASP A 14 -37.66 -0.16 19.88
CA ASP A 14 -37.49 1.05 19.07
C ASP A 14 -36.16 1.04 18.28
N LEU A 15 -35.19 0.21 18.65
CA LEU A 15 -34.01 -0.09 17.84
C LEU A 15 -34.35 -0.48 16.39
N GLY A 16 -35.50 -1.13 16.17
CA GLY A 16 -35.99 -1.46 14.82
C GLY A 16 -36.27 -0.22 13.96
N PHE A 17 -36.88 0.82 14.55
CA PHE A 17 -37.12 2.10 13.86
C PHE A 17 -35.83 2.88 13.63
N LEU A 18 -34.88 2.79 14.56
CA LEU A 18 -33.58 3.45 14.41
C LEU A 18 -32.74 2.82 13.31
N LEU A 19 -32.79 1.49 13.17
CA LEU A 19 -32.07 0.73 12.13
C LEU A 19 -32.82 0.66 10.78
N HIS A 20 -34.08 1.08 10.74
CA HIS A 20 -35.00 0.90 9.61
C HIS A 20 -35.12 -0.57 9.21
N LYS A 21 -35.24 -1.45 10.21
CA LYS A 21 -35.33 -2.90 10.08
C LYS A 21 -36.33 -3.42 11.10
N HIS A 22 -37.43 -3.98 10.61
CA HIS A 22 -38.46 -4.54 11.49
C HIS A 22 -37.95 -5.79 12.21
N PRO A 23 -38.10 -5.91 13.54
CA PRO A 23 -37.59 -7.06 14.31
C PRO A 23 -38.08 -8.43 13.85
N ASP A 24 -39.37 -8.55 13.50
CA ASP A 24 -39.98 -9.81 13.03
C ASP A 24 -39.60 -10.24 11.61
N ARG A 25 -38.65 -9.56 10.96
CA ARG A 25 -38.24 -9.87 9.58
C ARG A 25 -36.76 -10.19 9.51
N LEU A 26 -36.43 -11.21 8.71
CA LEU A 26 -35.08 -11.42 8.22
C LEU A 26 -34.84 -10.46 7.04
N HIS A 27 -33.76 -9.67 7.12
CA HIS A 27 -33.41 -8.71 6.08
C HIS A 27 -32.16 -9.19 5.35
N GLU A 28 -32.30 -9.43 4.05
CA GLU A 28 -31.21 -9.86 3.18
C GLU A 28 -30.68 -8.68 2.37
N THR A 29 -29.36 -8.63 2.16
CA THR A 29 -28.72 -7.64 1.30
C THR A 29 -27.61 -8.30 0.47
N ASP A 30 -27.76 -8.27 -0.85
CA ASP A 30 -26.72 -8.75 -1.77
C ASP A 30 -25.47 -7.88 -1.72
N LEU A 31 -24.29 -8.49 -1.72
CA LEU A 31 -22.98 -7.85 -1.80
C LEU A 31 -22.22 -8.37 -3.02
N ALA A 32 -21.22 -7.61 -3.48
CA ALA A 32 -20.38 -8.06 -4.61
C ALA A 32 -19.56 -9.31 -4.30
N PHE A 33 -19.47 -9.70 -3.03
CA PHE A 33 -18.65 -10.78 -2.50
C PHE A 33 -19.47 -11.76 -1.63
N GLY A 34 -20.79 -11.76 -1.73
CA GLY A 34 -21.66 -12.63 -0.93
C GLY A 34 -22.94 -11.94 -0.49
N LYS A 35 -23.41 -12.22 0.73
CA LYS A 35 -24.65 -11.68 1.29
C LYS A 35 -24.45 -11.17 2.71
N ALA A 36 -25.31 -10.25 3.12
CA ALA A 36 -25.47 -9.87 4.51
C ALA A 36 -26.89 -10.16 4.98
N TRP A 37 -26.99 -10.68 6.21
CA TRP A 37 -28.22 -11.04 6.87
C TRP A 37 -28.36 -10.21 8.13
N LEU A 38 -29.42 -9.41 8.23
CA LEU A 38 -29.77 -8.70 9.44
C LEU A 38 -31.03 -9.31 10.06
N PHE A 39 -30.92 -9.71 11.32
CA PHE A 39 -32.01 -10.29 12.11
C PHE A 39 -31.87 -9.89 13.58
N TYR A 40 -32.91 -10.16 14.36
CA TYR A 40 -32.99 -9.77 15.77
C TYR A 40 -32.97 -11.03 16.65
N PRO A 41 -31.82 -11.44 17.21
CA PRO A 41 -31.77 -12.57 18.15
C PRO A 41 -32.57 -12.31 19.43
N GLU A 42 -32.78 -11.04 19.81
CA GLU A 42 -33.62 -10.64 20.94
C GLU A 42 -34.36 -9.34 20.60
N ALA A 43 -35.66 -9.29 20.90
CA ALA A 43 -36.50 -8.12 20.69
C ALA A 43 -37.63 -8.08 21.74
N THR A 44 -37.27 -7.71 22.97
CA THR A 44 -38.23 -7.46 24.06
C THR A 44 -38.30 -5.97 24.40
N GLU A 45 -39.21 -5.58 25.31
CA GLU A 45 -39.26 -4.20 25.78
C GLU A 45 -38.02 -3.80 26.60
N GLU A 46 -37.37 -4.78 27.24
CA GLU A 46 -36.20 -4.59 28.11
C GLU A 46 -34.88 -4.59 27.37
N ARG A 47 -34.73 -5.44 26.34
CA ARG A 47 -33.52 -5.54 25.53
C ARG A 47 -33.87 -5.89 24.10
N CYS A 48 -33.22 -5.22 23.17
CA CYS A 48 -33.33 -5.50 21.75
C CYS A 48 -31.94 -5.54 21.16
N GLU A 49 -31.63 -6.58 20.41
CA GLU A 49 -30.35 -6.81 19.75
C GLU A 49 -30.58 -7.08 18.27
N ALA A 50 -29.88 -6.36 17.41
CA ALA A 50 -29.84 -6.60 15.97
C ALA A 50 -28.46 -7.14 15.61
N ALA A 51 -28.40 -8.27 14.90
CA ALA A 51 -27.18 -8.88 14.41
C ALA A 51 -27.10 -8.79 12.88
N LEU A 52 -25.99 -8.27 12.36
CA LEU A 52 -25.61 -8.27 10.95
C LEU A 52 -24.52 -9.33 10.72
N LEU A 53 -24.92 -10.46 10.16
CA LEU A 53 -24.06 -11.58 9.79
C LEU A 53 -23.64 -11.45 8.32
N LEU A 54 -22.35 -11.61 8.04
CA LEU A 54 -21.87 -11.67 6.65
C LEU A 54 -21.59 -13.11 6.25
N ASP A 55 -22.12 -13.45 5.09
CA ASP A 55 -21.95 -14.72 4.39
C ASP A 55 -21.17 -14.45 3.09
N VAL A 56 -19.85 -14.57 3.16
CA VAL A 56 -18.94 -14.24 2.06
C VAL A 56 -18.75 -15.46 1.18
N ASP A 57 -18.86 -15.31 -0.14
CA ASP A 57 -18.54 -16.37 -1.11
C ASP A 57 -17.02 -16.39 -1.37
N PRO A 58 -16.27 -17.36 -0.80
CA PRO A 58 -14.83 -17.42 -0.98
C PRO A 58 -14.43 -17.70 -2.45
N ILE A 59 -15.27 -18.42 -3.20
CA ILE A 59 -14.99 -18.79 -4.59
C ILE A 59 -15.24 -17.59 -5.51
N GLY A 60 -16.35 -16.87 -5.30
CA GLY A 60 -16.68 -15.63 -5.99
C GLY A 60 -15.60 -14.55 -5.79
N LEU A 61 -14.99 -14.50 -4.60
CA LEU A 61 -13.91 -13.56 -4.28
C LEU A 61 -12.66 -13.74 -5.16
N VAL A 62 -12.35 -14.97 -5.57
CA VAL A 62 -11.14 -15.32 -6.35
C VAL A 62 -11.37 -15.17 -7.86
N ARG A 63 -12.58 -15.46 -8.34
CA ARG A 63 -12.91 -15.42 -9.77
C ARG A 63 -12.98 -14.01 -10.36
N GLY A 64 -13.04 -12.97 -9.52
CA GLY A 64 -12.99 -11.56 -9.95
C GLY A 64 -11.63 -10.92 -9.66
N LYS A 65 -10.89 -10.49 -10.71
CA LYS A 65 -9.70 -9.61 -10.66
C LYS A 65 -8.80 -9.73 -9.40
N GLY A 66 -8.48 -10.95 -8.96
CA GLY A 66 -7.66 -11.17 -7.77
C GLY A 66 -6.16 -11.10 -8.07
N GLN A 67 -5.51 -10.02 -7.63
CA GLN A 67 -4.06 -10.00 -7.38
C GLN A 67 -3.81 -10.49 -5.95
N ALA A 68 -3.32 -11.72 -5.80
CA ALA A 68 -2.68 -12.18 -4.58
C ALA A 68 -1.55 -13.14 -4.94
N GLU A 69 -0.46 -13.08 -4.18
CA GLU A 69 0.72 -13.93 -4.34
C GLU A 69 0.39 -15.35 -3.86
N GLY A 70 0.65 -16.34 -4.72
CA GLY A 70 0.42 -17.76 -4.43
C GLY A 70 -0.96 -18.30 -4.86
N LEU A 71 -0.95 -19.47 -5.52
CA LEU A 71 -2.16 -20.20 -5.94
C LEU A 71 -3.01 -20.74 -4.77
N LEU A 72 -2.46 -20.85 -3.55
CA LEU A 72 -3.16 -21.39 -2.37
C LEU A 72 -3.76 -20.30 -1.47
N ASP A 73 -3.06 -19.18 -1.26
CA ASP A 73 -3.50 -18.05 -0.41
C ASP A 73 -4.73 -17.33 -0.97
N GLN A 74 -4.98 -17.48 -2.28
CA GLN A 74 -6.20 -17.02 -2.92
C GLN A 74 -7.44 -17.78 -2.43
N TYR A 75 -7.33 -19.09 -2.22
CA TYR A 75 -8.47 -19.96 -1.88
C TYR A 75 -8.59 -20.24 -0.38
N VAL A 76 -7.48 -20.20 0.36
CA VAL A 76 -7.45 -20.44 1.81
C VAL A 76 -6.94 -19.20 2.52
N ASN A 77 -7.86 -18.35 2.97
CA ASN A 77 -7.55 -17.17 3.76
C ASN A 77 -8.68 -16.88 4.77
N ASP A 78 -8.40 -15.97 5.70
CA ASP A 78 -9.29 -15.56 6.79
C ASP A 78 -10.40 -14.58 6.36
N ARG A 79 -10.31 -14.00 5.16
CA ARG A 79 -11.18 -12.91 4.68
C ARG A 79 -12.68 -13.20 4.74
N PRO A 80 -13.16 -14.42 4.42
CA PRO A 80 -14.59 -14.74 4.53
C PRO A 80 -15.08 -14.75 5.99
N TYR A 81 -14.16 -14.95 6.94
CA TYR A 81 -14.50 -15.28 8.31
C TYR A 81 -14.24 -14.12 9.27
N ALA A 82 -13.26 -13.26 9.00
CA ALA A 82 -12.81 -12.17 9.85
C ALA A 82 -13.57 -10.85 9.58
N ALA A 83 -13.87 -10.12 10.66
CA ALA A 83 -14.45 -8.77 10.66
C ALA A 83 -13.47 -7.74 10.07
N SER A 84 -13.38 -7.74 8.74
CA SER A 84 -12.50 -6.90 7.93
C SER A 84 -13.27 -5.72 7.30
N SER A 85 -12.65 -5.05 6.34
CA SER A 85 -13.31 -3.98 5.56
C SER A 85 -14.59 -4.42 4.83
N PHE A 86 -14.81 -5.72 4.59
CA PHE A 86 -16.07 -6.26 4.10
C PHE A 86 -17.24 -6.01 5.07
N LEU A 87 -17.00 -6.09 6.38
CA LEU A 87 -18.01 -5.77 7.40
C LEU A 87 -18.41 -4.29 7.36
N SER A 88 -17.44 -3.39 7.19
CA SER A 88 -17.73 -1.95 7.00
C SER A 88 -18.57 -1.69 5.75
N VAL A 89 -18.29 -2.38 4.63
CA VAL A 89 -19.09 -2.27 3.40
C VAL A 89 -20.52 -2.75 3.63
N ALA A 90 -20.71 -3.89 4.31
CA ALA A 90 -22.02 -4.41 4.63
C ALA A 90 -22.81 -3.51 5.59
N LEU A 91 -22.15 -2.95 6.62
CA LEU A 91 -22.73 -1.96 7.52
C LEU A 91 -23.27 -0.76 6.73
N ASN A 92 -22.44 -0.16 5.88
CA ASN A 92 -22.83 1.02 5.09
C ASN A 92 -23.88 0.71 4.00
N LYS A 93 -23.97 -0.54 3.52
CA LYS A 93 -25.03 -0.92 2.58
C LYS A 93 -26.36 -1.17 3.29
N THR A 94 -26.33 -1.83 4.44
CA THR A 94 -27.54 -2.31 5.14
C THR A 94 -28.14 -1.25 6.07
N LEU A 95 -27.29 -0.44 6.72
CA LEU A 95 -27.64 0.48 7.80
C LEU A 95 -27.33 1.95 7.48
N ARG A 96 -27.20 2.29 6.19
CA ARG A 96 -26.85 3.64 5.72
C ARG A 96 -27.65 4.76 6.39
N THR A 97 -28.97 4.61 6.46
CA THR A 97 -29.89 5.63 6.99
C THR A 97 -29.71 5.83 8.50
N ALA A 98 -29.46 4.74 9.24
CA ALA A 98 -29.18 4.81 10.67
C ALA A 98 -27.84 5.53 10.92
N MET A 99 -26.84 5.27 10.08
CA MET A 99 -25.53 5.94 10.15
C MET A 99 -25.58 7.45 9.87
N THR A 100 -26.62 7.94 9.19
CA THR A 100 -26.85 9.39 9.00
C THR A 100 -27.64 10.01 10.15
N GLY A 101 -28.04 9.24 11.17
CA GLY A 101 -28.83 9.73 12.31
C GLY A 101 -30.30 10.00 11.99
N ILE A 102 -30.81 9.49 10.87
CA ILE A 102 -32.20 9.74 10.44
C ILE A 102 -33.08 8.59 10.90
N SER A 103 -34.15 8.88 11.62
CA SER A 103 -35.27 7.94 11.87
C SER A 103 -36.59 8.66 11.77
N LYS A 104 -37.34 8.42 10.69
CA LYS A 104 -38.59 9.16 10.40
C LYS A 104 -39.63 9.02 11.52
N GLU A 105 -39.66 7.87 12.18
CA GLU A 105 -40.67 7.52 13.19
C GLU A 105 -40.20 7.79 14.61
N ARG A 106 -38.88 7.97 14.82
CA ARG A 106 -38.23 8.11 16.13
C ARG A 106 -37.03 9.08 16.07
N GLN A 107 -37.23 10.26 15.49
CA GLN A 107 -36.12 11.21 15.27
C GLN A 107 -35.54 11.73 16.59
N GLU A 108 -36.39 12.10 17.55
CA GLU A 108 -35.95 12.54 18.88
C GLU A 108 -35.07 11.48 19.57
N LEU A 109 -35.41 10.20 19.39
CA LEU A 109 -34.62 9.09 19.92
C LEU A 109 -33.30 8.92 19.17
N ALA A 110 -33.30 9.07 17.84
CA ALA A 110 -32.10 9.01 17.01
C ALA A 110 -31.08 10.12 17.34
N ASP A 111 -31.57 11.28 17.78
CA ASP A 111 -30.76 12.43 18.20
C ASP A 111 -30.30 12.35 19.67
N SER A 112 -30.83 11.40 20.45
CA SER A 112 -30.53 11.18 21.86
C SER A 112 -29.41 10.17 22.09
N ASP A 113 -28.80 10.23 23.28
CA ASP A 113 -27.85 9.22 23.72
C ASP A 113 -28.58 8.02 24.32
N LEU A 114 -28.19 6.82 23.85
CA LEU A 114 -28.80 5.55 24.25
C LEU A 114 -27.78 4.67 24.97
N PRO A 115 -28.23 3.85 25.95
CA PRO A 115 -27.40 2.76 26.46
C PRO A 115 -27.23 1.73 25.34
N LEU A 116 -26.02 1.64 24.81
CA LEU A 116 -25.69 0.81 23.66
C LEU A 116 -24.63 -0.23 24.02
N GLU A 117 -24.80 -1.40 23.44
CA GLU A 117 -23.83 -2.48 23.43
C GLU A 117 -23.56 -2.86 21.98
N ALA A 118 -22.31 -3.10 21.61
CA ALA A 118 -21.97 -3.68 20.31
C ALA A 118 -20.99 -4.82 20.45
N VAL A 119 -21.16 -5.86 19.64
CA VAL A 119 -20.27 -7.02 19.59
C VAL A 119 -19.75 -7.19 18.17
N VAL A 120 -18.44 -7.37 18.00
CA VAL A 120 -17.79 -7.65 16.71
C VAL A 120 -16.92 -8.89 16.85
N THR A 121 -17.13 -9.89 15.99
CA THR A 121 -16.32 -11.12 16.00
C THR A 121 -16.36 -11.89 14.68
N PRO A 122 -15.29 -12.61 14.32
CA PRO A 122 -13.91 -12.54 14.84
C PRO A 122 -13.22 -11.25 14.38
N LEU A 123 -12.73 -10.43 15.30
CA LEU A 123 -12.05 -9.18 14.98
C LEU A 123 -10.53 -9.38 14.88
N PRO A 124 -9.88 -9.07 13.75
CA PRO A 124 -8.43 -9.01 13.67
C PRO A 124 -7.88 -7.89 14.56
N MET A 125 -6.95 -8.20 15.44
CA MET A 125 -6.32 -7.26 16.36
C MET A 125 -4.87 -7.00 15.94
N ARG A 126 -4.65 -6.50 14.72
CA ARG A 126 -3.30 -6.19 14.23
C ARG A 126 -2.78 -4.93 14.93
N GLY A 127 -1.86 -5.11 15.88
CA GLY A 127 -1.42 -4.05 16.80
C GLY A 127 -1.83 -4.30 18.25
N GLY A 128 -2.51 -5.41 18.53
CA GLY A 128 -2.81 -5.87 19.89
C GLY A 128 -3.94 -5.12 20.58
N GLU A 129 -4.26 -5.55 21.80
CA GLU A 129 -5.38 -5.02 22.59
C GLU A 129 -5.23 -3.53 22.93
N ALA A 130 -3.99 -3.09 23.19
CA ALA A 130 -3.69 -1.68 23.52
C ALA A 130 -4.13 -0.73 22.41
N LEU A 131 -3.98 -1.14 21.15
CA LEU A 131 -4.46 -0.36 20.02
C LEU A 131 -5.99 -0.26 20.04
N VAL A 132 -6.70 -1.38 20.19
CA VAL A 132 -8.17 -1.40 20.17
C VAL A 132 -8.74 -0.49 21.27
N ARG A 133 -8.17 -0.56 22.48
CA ARG A 133 -8.52 0.35 23.59
C ARG A 133 -8.29 1.81 23.22
N GLY A 134 -7.11 2.14 22.70
CA GLY A 134 -6.77 3.50 22.26
C GLY A 134 -7.62 4.05 21.11
N LEU A 135 -8.39 3.21 20.40
CA LEU A 135 -9.32 3.63 19.35
C LEU A 135 -10.74 3.88 19.86
N PHE A 136 -11.21 3.17 20.88
CA PHE A 136 -12.61 3.23 21.31
C PHE A 136 -12.82 3.91 22.67
N GLU A 137 -11.88 3.79 23.61
CA GLU A 137 -12.00 4.41 24.93
C GLU A 137 -12.05 5.95 24.86
N PRO A 138 -11.27 6.64 24.01
CA PRO A 138 -11.40 8.10 23.84
C PRO A 138 -12.76 8.57 23.29
N LEU A 139 -13.52 7.65 22.67
CA LEU A 139 -14.86 7.91 22.14
C LEU A 139 -15.97 7.63 23.16
N GLY A 140 -15.61 7.30 24.42
CA GLY A 140 -16.55 7.04 25.50
C GLY A 140 -17.05 5.60 25.59
N TRP A 141 -16.47 4.67 24.83
CA TRP A 141 -16.84 3.25 24.89
C TRP A 141 -15.97 2.49 25.89
N THR A 142 -16.62 1.73 26.76
CA THR A 142 -15.94 0.70 27.56
C THR A 142 -15.62 -0.49 26.65
N VAL A 143 -14.35 -0.89 26.63
CA VAL A 143 -13.85 -1.97 25.77
C VAL A 143 -13.62 -3.24 26.59
N ASP A 144 -14.35 -4.29 26.26
CA ASP A 144 -14.11 -5.65 26.71
C ASP A 144 -13.62 -6.51 25.52
N LEU A 145 -12.51 -7.21 25.73
CA LEU A 145 -11.79 -7.95 24.70
C LEU A 145 -11.49 -9.34 25.22
N THR A 146 -12.02 -10.34 24.52
CA THR A 146 -11.71 -11.75 24.78
C THR A 146 -10.94 -12.32 23.59
N PRO A 147 -9.64 -12.64 23.73
CA PRO A 147 -8.87 -13.28 22.66
C PRO A 147 -9.48 -14.62 22.23
N ILE A 148 -9.42 -14.93 20.94
CA ILE A 148 -9.79 -16.23 20.39
C ILE A 148 -8.55 -17.12 20.43
N GLU A 149 -8.61 -18.23 21.17
CA GLU A 149 -7.49 -19.15 21.31
C GLU A 149 -7.02 -19.69 19.96
N HIS A 150 -5.70 -19.73 19.77
CA HIS A 150 -5.09 -20.25 18.56
C HIS A 150 -4.73 -21.73 18.76
N VAL A 151 -5.05 -22.57 17.77
CA VAL A 151 -4.62 -23.96 17.75
C VAL A 151 -3.29 -24.05 16.98
N GLY A 152 -2.17 -24.15 17.69
CA GLY A 152 -0.83 -24.41 17.11
C GLY A 152 0.30 -23.53 17.67
N SER A 153 1.53 -24.05 17.63
CA SER A 153 2.75 -23.39 18.14
C SER A 153 3.42 -22.53 17.06
N GLY A 154 3.13 -21.23 17.02
CA GLY A 154 3.82 -20.27 16.16
C GLY A 154 3.71 -18.85 16.68
N ALA A 155 4.85 -18.21 16.97
CA ALA A 155 4.93 -16.96 17.74
C ALA A 155 4.60 -15.66 16.95
N SER A 156 4.21 -15.74 15.66
CA SER A 156 3.96 -14.54 14.83
C SER A 156 2.70 -14.65 13.95
N ARG A 157 1.53 -14.86 14.56
CA ARG A 157 0.26 -14.87 13.81
C ARG A 157 -0.70 -13.79 14.31
N THR A 158 -1.50 -13.27 13.38
CA THR A 158 -2.59 -12.31 13.65
C THR A 158 -3.48 -12.82 14.78
N GLN A 159 -3.62 -12.01 15.84
CA GLN A 159 -4.53 -12.31 16.94
C GLN A 159 -5.95 -11.93 16.54
N TYR A 160 -6.92 -12.79 16.84
CA TYR A 160 -8.34 -12.49 16.67
C TYR A 160 -8.99 -12.41 18.05
N GLY A 161 -10.02 -11.59 18.17
CA GLY A 161 -10.74 -11.41 19.43
C GLY A 161 -12.24 -11.23 19.25
N HIS A 162 -12.95 -11.41 20.34
CA HIS A 162 -14.31 -10.91 20.54
C HIS A 162 -14.21 -9.51 21.13
N LEU A 163 -14.66 -8.50 20.37
CA LEU A 163 -14.80 -7.14 20.86
C LEU A 163 -16.21 -6.93 21.35
N LYS A 164 -16.36 -6.49 22.59
CA LYS A 164 -17.59 -5.94 23.15
C LYS A 164 -17.37 -4.49 23.54
N LEU A 165 -18.23 -3.62 23.04
CA LEU A 165 -18.31 -2.20 23.38
C LEU A 165 -19.55 -1.97 24.22
N THR A 166 -19.45 -1.14 25.26
CA THR A 166 -20.60 -0.72 26.06
C THR A 166 -20.46 0.75 26.43
N GLY A 167 -21.53 1.51 26.32
CA GLY A 167 -21.50 2.94 26.63
C GLY A 167 -22.83 3.63 26.36
N THR A 168 -22.86 4.93 26.62
CA THR A 168 -24.01 5.80 26.35
C THR A 168 -23.65 6.73 25.20
N GLY A 169 -24.43 6.72 24.12
CA GLY A 169 -24.19 7.60 22.97
C GLY A 169 -25.21 7.42 21.86
N ARG A 170 -25.12 8.24 20.82
CA ARG A 170 -25.96 8.13 19.63
C ARG A 170 -25.66 6.85 18.85
N LEU A 171 -26.72 6.18 18.38
CA LEU A 171 -26.58 4.97 17.54
C LEU A 171 -25.79 5.25 16.25
N SER A 172 -26.02 6.40 15.62
CA SER A 172 -25.30 6.80 14.41
C SER A 172 -23.80 6.94 14.66
N ALA A 173 -23.41 7.51 15.81
CA ALA A 173 -22.01 7.64 16.21
C ALA A 173 -21.36 6.26 16.38
N LEU A 174 -21.98 5.34 17.14
CA LEU A 174 -21.49 3.97 17.30
C LEU A 174 -21.27 3.27 15.95
N LEU A 175 -22.25 3.33 15.04
CA LEU A 175 -22.15 2.70 13.72
C LEU A 175 -21.05 3.34 12.85
N ASN A 176 -20.88 4.67 12.92
CA ASN A 176 -19.81 5.37 12.20
C ASN A 176 -18.43 5.05 12.77
N HIS A 177 -18.29 4.97 14.10
CA HIS A 177 -17.06 4.52 14.76
C HIS A 177 -16.68 3.11 14.30
N LEU A 178 -17.61 2.16 14.37
CA LEU A 178 -17.37 0.78 13.91
C LEU A 178 -16.98 0.76 12.42
N TYR A 179 -17.69 1.51 11.57
CA TYR A 179 -17.40 1.58 10.14
C TYR A 179 -15.96 2.03 9.84
N VAL A 180 -15.48 3.06 10.55
CA VAL A 180 -14.13 3.62 10.37
C VAL A 180 -13.05 2.77 11.04
N LEU A 181 -13.31 2.27 12.25
CA LEU A 181 -12.27 1.65 13.09
C LEU A 181 -12.06 0.16 12.80
N ILE A 182 -13.06 -0.58 12.31
CA ILE A 182 -12.88 -1.99 11.91
C ILE A 182 -11.72 -2.16 10.90
N PRO A 183 -11.65 -1.39 9.79
CA PRO A 183 -10.53 -1.47 8.85
C PRO A 183 -9.19 -1.02 9.43
N VAL A 184 -9.19 -0.15 10.45
CA VAL A 184 -7.96 0.33 11.12
C VAL A 184 -7.34 -0.76 11.99
N MET A 185 -8.17 -1.58 12.64
CA MET A 185 -7.73 -2.72 13.43
C MET A 185 -7.26 -3.89 12.57
N ASP A 186 -7.90 -4.08 11.40
CA ASP A 186 -7.51 -5.09 10.42
C ASP A 186 -6.20 -4.74 9.69
N ASP A 187 -5.92 -3.45 9.43
CA ASP A 187 -4.71 -2.96 8.73
C ASP A 187 -4.43 -3.67 7.39
N ALA A 188 -5.50 -4.23 6.78
CA ALA A 188 -5.43 -5.10 5.61
C ALA A 188 -6.61 -4.89 4.66
N LYS A 189 -6.81 -3.67 4.15
CA LYS A 189 -7.86 -3.44 3.12
C LYS A 189 -7.56 -4.21 1.82
N HIS A 190 -8.49 -5.08 1.43
CA HIS A 190 -8.37 -5.98 0.26
C HIS A 190 -8.81 -5.35 -1.09
N TYR A 191 -9.17 -4.06 -1.11
CA TYR A 191 -9.49 -3.32 -2.33
C TYR A 191 -8.63 -2.06 -2.48
N TRP A 192 -8.60 -1.50 -3.69
CA TRP A 192 -7.86 -0.29 -4.00
C TRP A 192 -8.46 0.93 -3.28
N VAL A 193 -7.65 1.64 -2.49
CA VAL A 193 -8.05 2.86 -1.76
C VAL A 193 -7.66 4.10 -2.57
N GLY A 194 -8.64 4.81 -3.13
CA GLY A 194 -8.43 6.07 -3.88
C GLY A 194 -8.94 7.31 -3.13
N GLU A 195 -8.95 8.47 -3.79
CA GLU A 195 -9.39 9.74 -3.17
C GLU A 195 -10.84 9.70 -2.66
N ALA A 196 -11.73 8.95 -3.30
CA ALA A 196 -13.11 8.75 -2.83
C ALA A 196 -13.19 8.10 -1.42
N GLU A 197 -12.14 7.42 -0.95
CA GLU A 197 -12.07 6.91 0.41
C GLU A 197 -11.75 8.00 1.44
N ILE A 198 -11.12 9.10 1.03
CA ILE A 198 -10.93 10.29 1.87
C ILE A 198 -12.28 10.90 2.17
N ASP A 199 -13.10 11.18 1.14
CA ASP A 199 -14.40 11.81 1.35
C ASP A 199 -15.32 10.93 2.23
N LYS A 200 -15.25 9.60 2.07
CA LYS A 200 -15.93 8.66 2.97
C LYS A 200 -15.39 8.72 4.39
N LEU A 201 -14.07 8.76 4.58
CA LEU A 201 -13.46 8.87 5.90
C LEU A 201 -13.89 10.17 6.59
N LEU A 202 -13.83 11.29 5.88
CA LEU A 202 -14.22 12.60 6.43
C LEU A 202 -15.71 12.63 6.76
N SER A 203 -16.58 12.18 5.86
CA SER A 203 -18.03 12.12 6.11
C SER A 203 -18.41 11.21 7.27
N LYS A 204 -17.65 10.14 7.52
CA LYS A 204 -17.91 9.19 8.62
C LYS A 204 -17.14 9.52 9.90
N GLY A 205 -16.11 10.34 9.77
CA GLY A 205 -15.29 10.88 10.85
C GLY A 205 -15.81 12.20 11.42
N GLU A 206 -16.76 12.85 10.73
CA GLU A 206 -17.28 14.17 11.09
C GLU A 206 -17.79 14.20 12.54
N GLY A 207 -17.31 15.20 13.30
CA GLY A 207 -17.71 15.45 14.68
C GLY A 207 -16.90 14.68 15.74
N TRP A 208 -15.96 13.81 15.35
CA TRP A 208 -15.18 13.03 16.31
C TRP A 208 -13.71 12.80 15.89
N LEU A 209 -13.46 12.57 14.60
CA LEU A 209 -12.13 12.16 14.11
C LEU A 209 -11.11 13.29 14.24
N GLU A 210 -11.52 14.54 14.03
CA GLU A 210 -10.70 15.73 14.16
C GLU A 210 -10.10 15.91 15.57
N ASN A 211 -10.84 15.45 16.58
CA ASN A 211 -10.50 15.57 18.00
C ASN A 211 -9.96 14.26 18.60
N HIS A 212 -9.89 13.19 17.80
CA HIS A 212 -9.46 11.89 18.30
C HIS A 212 -7.93 11.88 18.57
N PRO A 213 -7.46 11.41 19.75
CA PRO A 213 -6.03 11.42 20.06
C PRO A 213 -5.19 10.56 19.11
N ALA A 214 -5.78 9.50 18.57
CA ALA A 214 -5.17 8.63 17.57
C ALA A 214 -5.50 9.01 16.11
N LYS A 215 -5.92 10.26 15.81
CA LYS A 215 -6.39 10.67 14.47
C LYS A 215 -5.39 10.33 13.35
N ASP A 216 -4.10 10.58 13.56
CA ASP A 216 -3.05 10.30 12.58
C ASP A 216 -2.96 8.81 12.24
N LEU A 217 -3.03 7.97 13.28
CA LEU A 217 -3.00 6.52 13.12
C LEU A 217 -4.25 6.01 12.40
N ILE A 218 -5.43 6.51 12.79
CA ILE A 218 -6.71 6.16 12.16
C ILE A 218 -6.67 6.50 10.68
N VAL A 219 -6.29 7.73 10.33
CA VAL A 219 -6.23 8.19 8.93
C VAL A 219 -5.23 7.36 8.13
N ARG A 220 -4.01 7.14 8.66
CA ARG A 220 -2.98 6.35 7.98
C ARG A 220 -3.46 4.93 7.70
N ARG A 221 -3.92 4.19 8.72
CA ARG A 221 -4.36 2.79 8.56
C ARG A 221 -5.63 2.66 7.75
N TYR A 222 -6.61 3.56 7.95
CA TYR A 222 -7.83 3.57 7.14
C TYR A 222 -7.51 3.75 5.65
N LEU A 223 -6.48 4.53 5.32
CA LEU A 223 -6.03 4.75 3.95
C LEU A 223 -4.91 3.78 3.52
N ARG A 224 -4.78 2.63 4.20
CA ARG A 224 -3.81 1.56 3.92
C ARG A 224 -2.37 2.08 3.87
N ASN A 225 -2.03 2.95 4.82
CA ASN A 225 -0.72 3.60 4.98
C ASN A 225 -0.25 4.33 3.70
N ARG A 226 -1.20 4.82 2.87
CA ARG A 226 -0.92 5.67 1.71
C ARG A 226 -0.65 7.11 2.17
N GLY A 227 0.62 7.42 2.43
CA GLY A 227 1.06 8.71 2.96
C GLY A 227 0.45 9.95 2.27
N THR A 228 0.29 9.95 0.94
CA THR A 228 -0.34 11.09 0.23
C THR A 228 -1.82 11.26 0.56
N LEU A 229 -2.60 10.18 0.56
CA LEU A 229 -4.01 10.25 0.89
C LEU A 229 -4.21 10.61 2.36
N ALA A 230 -3.37 10.05 3.24
CA ALA A 230 -3.38 10.36 4.66
C ALA A 230 -3.07 11.83 4.92
N ARG A 231 -2.07 12.39 4.22
CA ARG A 231 -1.75 13.82 4.28
C ARG A 231 -2.93 14.69 3.83
N ILE A 232 -3.52 14.41 2.67
CA ILE A 232 -4.68 15.17 2.15
C ILE A 232 -5.85 15.10 3.14
N ALA A 233 -6.11 13.93 3.73
CA ALA A 233 -7.17 13.77 4.72
C ALA A 233 -6.87 14.55 6.02
N LEU A 234 -5.63 14.50 6.53
CA LEU A 234 -5.22 15.25 7.72
C LEU A 234 -5.25 16.76 7.50
N GLU A 235 -4.80 17.24 6.33
CA GLU A 235 -4.88 18.66 5.93
C GLU A 235 -6.34 19.17 5.91
N ARG A 236 -7.28 18.33 5.47
CA ARG A 236 -8.72 18.66 5.48
C ARG A 236 -9.35 18.61 6.88
N LEU A 237 -8.85 17.75 7.77
CA LEU A 237 -9.33 17.65 9.17
C LEU A 237 -8.83 18.80 10.06
N ALA A 238 -7.68 19.38 9.75
CA ALA A 238 -7.07 20.44 10.55
C ALA A 238 -6.34 21.49 9.66
N PRO A 239 -7.08 22.36 8.95
CA PRO A 239 -6.48 23.36 8.04
C PRO A 239 -5.57 24.38 8.75
N GLU A 240 -5.75 24.59 10.06
CA GLU A 240 -4.98 25.53 10.89
C GLU A 240 -3.55 25.03 11.23
N THR A 241 -3.25 23.74 11.02
CA THR A 241 -1.94 23.13 11.36
C THR A 241 -0.94 23.12 10.19
N ALA A 242 -1.24 23.83 9.10
CA ALA A 242 -0.45 23.87 7.86
C ALA A 242 0.98 24.47 8.00
N GLY A 243 1.39 24.90 9.19
CA GLY A 243 2.66 25.58 9.45
C GLY A 243 3.84 24.69 9.82
N GLU A 244 3.64 23.43 10.19
CA GLU A 244 4.76 22.53 10.54
C GLU A 244 4.97 21.48 9.45
N ALA A 245 5.74 21.87 8.43
CA ALA A 245 6.24 20.97 7.42
C ALA A 245 7.15 19.91 8.08
N LEU A 246 6.59 18.75 8.42
CA LEU A 246 7.37 17.54 8.57
C LEU A 246 7.80 17.08 7.16
N PRO A 247 9.10 16.83 6.92
CA PRO A 247 9.57 16.39 5.62
C PRO A 247 8.90 15.08 5.21
N PRO A 248 8.70 14.83 3.91
CA PRO A 248 8.07 13.60 3.44
C PRO A 248 8.84 12.39 3.97
N GLU A 249 8.15 11.48 4.65
CA GLU A 249 8.71 10.16 4.97
C GLU A 249 9.05 9.46 3.64
N VAL A 250 10.35 9.37 3.38
CA VAL A 250 10.94 8.61 2.28
C VAL A 250 10.56 7.15 2.50
N ARG A 251 9.85 6.53 1.56
CA ARG A 251 9.67 5.07 1.56
C ARG A 251 11.02 4.46 1.21
N VAL A 252 11.71 4.00 2.24
CA VAL A 252 13.00 3.31 2.11
C VAL A 252 12.70 1.87 1.72
N ALA A 253 13.10 1.44 0.53
CA ALA A 253 13.00 0.02 0.15
C ALA A 253 13.82 -0.86 1.13
N PRO A 254 13.48 -2.14 1.35
CA PRO A 254 14.24 -3.06 2.19
C PRO A 254 15.77 -3.04 1.97
N GLU A 255 16.20 -2.97 0.71
CA GLU A 255 17.61 -2.78 0.34
C GLU A 255 18.13 -1.42 0.80
N GLU A 256 17.36 -0.36 0.58
CA GLU A 256 17.71 0.99 1.02
C GLU A 256 17.82 1.05 2.55
N ALA A 257 17.06 0.24 3.29
CA ALA A 257 17.10 0.16 4.75
C ALA A 257 18.42 -0.43 5.24
N LEU A 258 18.94 -1.44 4.54
CA LEU A 258 20.28 -2.00 4.76
C LEU A 258 21.37 -1.01 4.33
N GLU A 259 21.08 -0.16 3.34
CA GLU A 259 22.01 0.81 2.74
C GLU A 259 22.00 2.21 3.42
N VAL A 260 20.99 2.54 4.24
CA VAL A 260 20.86 3.85 4.92
C VAL A 260 22.14 4.24 5.68
N PRO A 261 22.81 3.34 6.43
CA PRO A 261 24.02 3.70 7.18
C PRO A 261 25.16 4.19 6.28
N ILE A 262 25.18 3.81 5.00
CA ILE A 262 26.27 4.08 4.05
C ILE A 262 25.86 4.99 2.88
N ARG A 263 24.62 5.49 2.86
CA ARG A 263 24.04 6.31 1.76
C ARG A 263 24.29 5.72 0.37
N LEU A 264 24.27 4.39 0.25
CA LEU A 264 24.69 3.72 -0.98
C LEU A 264 23.84 4.13 -2.19
N ASN A 265 22.52 4.27 -2.00
CA ASN A 265 21.65 4.73 -3.07
C ASN A 265 21.99 6.14 -3.58
N ASP A 266 22.39 7.07 -2.70
CA ASP A 266 22.83 8.40 -3.14
C ASP A 266 24.11 8.32 -4.00
N LEU A 267 25.09 7.52 -3.54
CA LEU A 267 26.32 7.26 -4.27
C LEU A 267 26.04 6.60 -5.63
N ARG A 268 25.09 5.65 -5.68
CA ARG A 268 24.62 4.98 -6.91
C ARG A 268 24.06 5.99 -7.90
N MET A 269 23.11 6.81 -7.47
CA MET A 269 22.52 7.81 -8.35
C MET A 269 23.56 8.82 -8.86
N ASP A 270 24.47 9.29 -8.00
CA ASP A 270 25.51 10.24 -8.41
C ASP A 270 26.51 9.61 -9.40
N ALA A 271 26.93 8.36 -9.15
CA ALA A 271 27.79 7.62 -10.07
C ALA A 271 27.13 7.41 -11.44
N VAL A 272 25.85 7.05 -11.46
CA VAL A 272 25.08 6.90 -12.71
C VAL A 272 24.97 8.23 -13.44
N VAL A 273 24.68 9.35 -12.75
CA VAL A 273 24.64 10.69 -13.38
C VAL A 273 26.00 11.06 -14.00
N GLN A 274 27.12 10.79 -13.31
CA GLN A 274 28.45 11.03 -13.86
C GLN A 274 28.75 10.12 -15.06
N ALA A 275 28.37 8.84 -14.99
CA ALA A 275 28.54 7.90 -16.09
C ALA A 275 27.77 8.36 -17.34
N ILE A 276 26.49 8.74 -17.19
CA ILE A 276 25.68 9.30 -18.28
C ILE A 276 26.39 10.53 -18.87
N ARG A 277 26.85 11.46 -18.02
CA ARG A 277 27.54 12.67 -18.48
C ARG A 277 28.81 12.36 -19.28
N ALA A 278 29.57 11.35 -18.87
CA ALA A 278 30.79 10.93 -19.55
C ALA A 278 30.53 10.35 -20.95
N THR A 279 29.34 9.78 -21.20
CA THR A 279 28.94 9.33 -22.55
C THR A 279 28.69 10.47 -23.53
N GLY A 280 28.42 11.69 -23.02
CA GLY A 280 28.02 12.84 -23.83
C GLY A 280 26.58 12.78 -24.39
N GLY A 281 25.79 11.77 -24.03
CA GLY A 281 24.39 11.65 -24.44
C GLY A 281 23.49 12.72 -23.82
N THR A 282 22.44 13.12 -24.53
CA THR A 282 21.55 14.23 -24.10
C THR A 282 20.08 13.82 -24.02
N THR A 283 19.71 12.72 -24.67
CA THR A 283 18.40 12.08 -24.56
C THR A 283 18.55 10.77 -23.80
N ILE A 284 17.94 10.65 -22.64
CA ILE A 284 18.13 9.52 -21.72
C ILE A 284 16.83 8.78 -21.48
N ALA A 285 16.88 7.45 -21.52
CA ALA A 285 15.81 6.56 -21.11
C ALA A 285 16.18 5.85 -19.80
N ASP A 286 15.42 6.10 -18.75
CA ASP A 286 15.46 5.40 -17.48
C ASP A 286 14.47 4.23 -17.53
N LEU A 287 15.02 3.02 -17.65
CA LEU A 287 14.31 1.78 -17.97
C LEU A 287 14.10 0.96 -16.70
N GLY A 288 12.91 1.08 -16.10
CA GLY A 288 12.64 0.68 -14.72
C GLY A 288 12.79 1.88 -13.77
N CYS A 289 12.18 3.03 -14.12
CA CYS A 289 12.47 4.30 -13.45
C CYS A 289 11.91 4.41 -12.02
N GLY A 290 11.03 3.50 -11.61
CA GLY A 290 10.38 3.52 -10.31
C GLY A 290 9.72 4.87 -10.02
N GLU A 291 9.87 5.37 -8.79
CA GLU A 291 9.38 6.68 -8.37
C GLU A 291 10.19 7.88 -8.93
N GLY A 292 11.04 7.67 -9.94
CA GLY A 292 11.72 8.72 -10.70
C GLY A 292 12.89 9.38 -9.97
N LYS A 293 13.61 8.65 -9.11
CA LYS A 293 14.77 9.18 -8.35
C LYS A 293 15.87 9.68 -9.28
N LEU A 294 16.26 8.89 -10.28
CA LEU A 294 17.28 9.27 -11.26
C LEU A 294 16.79 10.42 -12.13
N LEU A 295 15.57 10.31 -12.67
CA LEU A 295 14.93 11.38 -13.45
C LEU A 295 14.95 12.72 -12.71
N TYR A 296 14.70 12.72 -11.40
CA TYR A 296 14.70 13.92 -10.57
C TYR A 296 16.09 14.57 -10.44
N ARG A 297 17.16 13.78 -10.48
CA ARG A 297 18.53 14.34 -10.56
C ARG A 297 18.81 14.88 -11.96
N LEU A 298 18.50 14.10 -13.00
CA LEU A 298 18.79 14.45 -14.38
C LEU A 298 18.00 15.66 -14.90
N VAL A 299 16.78 15.88 -14.44
CA VAL A 299 15.98 17.04 -14.89
C VAL A 299 16.60 18.39 -14.52
N ARG A 300 17.46 18.41 -13.50
CA ARG A 300 18.20 19.58 -13.02
C ARG A 300 19.47 19.85 -13.84
N GLU A 301 19.93 18.86 -14.58
CA GLU A 301 21.10 18.97 -15.45
C GLU A 301 20.74 19.72 -16.73
N ARG A 302 21.49 20.80 -17.04
CA ARG A 302 21.20 21.64 -18.22
C ARG A 302 21.56 20.99 -19.55
N TRP A 303 22.49 20.03 -19.53
CA TRP A 303 22.93 19.28 -20.72
C TRP A 303 21.96 18.15 -21.11
N VAL A 304 21.01 17.80 -20.24
CA VAL A 304 19.96 16.83 -20.52
C VAL A 304 18.82 17.53 -21.25
N HIS A 305 18.59 17.15 -22.52
CA HIS A 305 17.58 17.74 -23.37
C HIS A 305 16.23 17.04 -23.23
N LYS A 306 16.22 15.71 -23.11
CA LYS A 306 14.99 14.94 -23.02
C LYS A 306 15.16 13.68 -22.18
N LEU A 307 14.10 13.35 -21.44
CA LEU A 307 14.05 12.23 -20.52
C LEU A 307 12.84 11.35 -20.81
N PHE A 308 13.06 10.04 -20.81
CA PHE A 308 12.03 9.01 -20.78
C PHE A 308 12.14 8.24 -19.48
N GLY A 309 11.02 8.04 -18.79
CA GLY A 309 10.91 7.09 -17.68
C GLY A 309 9.96 5.98 -18.08
N LEU A 310 10.43 4.73 -18.10
CA LEU A 310 9.61 3.56 -18.39
C LEU A 310 9.46 2.72 -17.14
N ASP A 311 8.24 2.34 -16.77
CA ASP A 311 7.99 1.42 -15.66
C ASP A 311 6.69 0.62 -15.84
N PRO A 312 6.64 -0.68 -15.48
CA PRO A 312 5.41 -1.46 -15.53
C PRO A 312 4.43 -1.11 -14.40
N ALA A 313 4.90 -0.50 -13.31
CA ALA A 313 4.06 -0.11 -12.20
C ALA A 313 3.52 1.32 -12.40
N VAL A 314 2.27 1.42 -12.86
CA VAL A 314 1.54 2.70 -13.00
C VAL A 314 1.64 3.58 -11.75
N ARG A 315 1.61 2.96 -10.56
CA ARG A 315 1.75 3.67 -9.29
C ARG A 315 3.10 4.38 -9.17
N GLU A 316 4.19 3.75 -9.57
CA GLU A 316 5.53 4.34 -9.51
C GLU A 316 5.65 5.51 -10.49
N LEU A 317 5.06 5.40 -11.68
CA LEU A 317 4.94 6.51 -12.63
C LEU A 317 4.13 7.69 -12.08
N GLU A 318 3.04 7.45 -11.33
CA GLU A 318 2.29 8.51 -10.65
C GLU A 318 3.16 9.24 -9.61
N TRP A 319 4.00 8.51 -8.87
CA TRP A 319 4.95 9.12 -7.93
C TRP A 319 6.06 9.89 -8.63
N ALA A 320 6.62 9.33 -9.71
CA ALA A 320 7.61 10.00 -10.54
C ALA A 320 7.05 11.31 -11.09
N ALA A 321 5.80 11.32 -11.59
CA ALA A 321 5.13 12.52 -12.09
C ALA A 321 5.05 13.62 -11.01
N LYS A 322 4.66 13.25 -9.78
CA LYS A 322 4.58 14.17 -8.63
C LYS A 322 5.95 14.67 -8.21
N ARG A 323 6.94 13.77 -8.08
CA ARG A 323 8.32 14.12 -7.72
C ARG A 323 8.93 15.11 -8.71
N LEU A 324 8.64 14.92 -10.00
CA LEU A 324 9.11 15.75 -11.09
C LEU A 324 8.24 17.00 -11.31
N LYS A 325 7.11 17.14 -10.60
CA LYS A 325 6.15 18.23 -10.77
C LYS A 325 5.67 18.37 -12.22
N LEU A 326 5.40 17.25 -12.90
CA LEU A 326 4.96 17.28 -14.28
C LEU A 326 3.61 18.01 -14.38
N ASN A 327 3.52 18.98 -15.31
CA ASN A 327 2.34 19.84 -15.51
C ASN A 327 1.98 20.73 -14.31
N GLU A 328 2.90 20.92 -13.37
CA GLU A 328 2.74 21.81 -12.22
C GLU A 328 3.67 23.02 -12.31
N PHE A 329 3.35 24.09 -11.57
CA PHE A 329 4.21 25.27 -11.49
C PHE A 329 5.59 24.93 -10.89
N GLY A 330 6.66 25.32 -11.57
CA GLY A 330 8.03 24.99 -11.18
C GLY A 330 8.50 23.59 -11.60
N GLY A 331 7.70 22.86 -12.38
CA GLY A 331 8.10 21.63 -13.06
C GLY A 331 8.96 21.87 -14.32
N PRO A 332 9.43 20.78 -14.96
CA PRO A 332 10.16 20.88 -16.22
C PRO A 332 9.27 21.40 -17.36
N PRO A 333 9.86 21.98 -18.42
CA PRO A 333 9.13 22.33 -19.64
C PRO A 333 8.35 21.13 -20.21
N GLU A 334 7.19 21.42 -20.79
CA GLU A 334 6.36 20.40 -21.45
C GLU A 334 7.17 19.63 -22.51
N GLY A 335 7.01 18.30 -22.53
CA GLY A 335 7.73 17.42 -23.44
C GLY A 335 9.19 17.12 -23.07
N ARG A 336 9.78 17.80 -22.06
CA ARG A 336 11.15 17.50 -21.60
C ARG A 336 11.25 16.15 -20.90
N VAL A 337 10.19 15.76 -20.19
CA VAL A 337 10.09 14.47 -19.50
C VAL A 337 8.84 13.75 -19.98
N THR A 338 8.99 12.50 -20.40
CA THR A 338 7.88 11.63 -20.80
C THR A 338 7.90 10.36 -19.95
N LEU A 339 6.82 10.11 -19.21
CA LEU A 339 6.64 8.87 -18.46
C LEU A 339 5.81 7.88 -19.28
N LEU A 340 6.28 6.64 -19.36
CA LEU A 340 5.78 5.60 -20.23
C LEU A 340 5.43 4.36 -19.40
N HIS A 341 4.15 4.01 -19.36
CA HIS A 341 3.75 2.70 -18.88
C HIS A 341 4.14 1.63 -19.91
N GLY A 342 4.99 0.70 -19.50
CA GLY A 342 5.56 -0.32 -20.37
C GLY A 342 6.46 -1.27 -19.59
N SER A 343 6.98 -2.31 -20.26
CA SER A 343 7.88 -3.29 -19.66
C SER A 343 9.01 -3.61 -20.61
N LEU A 344 10.18 -3.91 -20.03
CA LEU A 344 11.42 -4.21 -20.77
C LEU A 344 11.37 -5.52 -21.55
N THR A 345 10.37 -6.37 -21.30
CA THR A 345 10.15 -7.60 -22.07
C THR A 345 9.39 -7.36 -23.37
N TYR A 346 8.99 -6.13 -23.67
CA TYR A 346 8.30 -5.76 -24.90
C TYR A 346 9.07 -4.67 -25.65
N ARG A 347 9.08 -4.77 -26.97
CA ARG A 347 9.59 -3.72 -27.83
C ARG A 347 8.72 -2.48 -27.69
N ASP A 348 9.35 -1.33 -27.44
CA ASP A 348 8.67 -0.05 -27.31
C ASP A 348 9.45 1.02 -28.08
N SER A 349 8.88 1.50 -29.18
CA SER A 349 9.51 2.50 -30.05
C SER A 349 9.46 3.92 -29.47
N ARG A 350 8.72 4.16 -28.39
CA ARG A 350 8.48 5.51 -27.84
C ARG A 350 9.74 6.16 -27.26
N TRP A 351 10.73 5.36 -26.85
CA TRP A 351 12.02 5.82 -26.32
C TRP A 351 13.19 5.52 -27.27
N ALA A 352 12.94 5.10 -28.51
CA ALA A 352 13.98 4.66 -29.45
C ALA A 352 14.98 5.76 -29.87
N GLU A 353 14.65 7.03 -29.62
CA GLU A 353 15.56 8.17 -29.86
C GLU A 353 16.57 8.41 -28.73
N ALA A 354 16.53 7.62 -27.64
CA ALA A 354 17.46 7.76 -26.54
C ALA A 354 18.91 7.49 -26.98
N ASP A 355 19.81 8.41 -26.64
CA ASP A 355 21.25 8.23 -26.79
C ASP A 355 21.78 7.24 -25.75
N VAL A 356 21.21 7.29 -24.54
CA VAL A 356 21.62 6.51 -23.37
C VAL A 356 20.41 5.81 -22.76
N ALA A 357 20.49 4.49 -22.60
CA ALA A 357 19.55 3.74 -21.77
C ALA A 357 20.18 3.38 -20.42
N VAL A 358 19.40 3.42 -19.36
CA VAL A 358 19.88 3.20 -18.00
C VAL A 358 18.96 2.21 -17.30
N LEU A 359 19.53 1.15 -16.72
CA LEU A 359 18.84 0.14 -15.92
C LEU A 359 19.48 0.14 -14.53
N VAL A 360 18.89 0.87 -13.58
CA VAL A 360 19.46 1.03 -12.23
C VAL A 360 18.76 0.12 -11.25
N GLU A 361 19.43 -0.94 -10.81
CA GLU A 361 18.87 -1.97 -9.95
C GLU A 361 17.57 -2.58 -10.53
N VAL A 362 17.64 -3.09 -11.76
CA VAL A 362 16.44 -3.55 -12.50
C VAL A 362 16.52 -5.01 -12.88
N ILE A 363 17.71 -5.47 -13.29
CA ILE A 363 17.86 -6.79 -13.90
C ILE A 363 17.60 -7.90 -12.88
N GLU A 364 17.96 -7.69 -11.62
CA GLU A 364 17.80 -8.60 -10.49
C GLU A 364 16.33 -8.81 -10.09
N HIS A 365 15.42 -7.92 -10.49
CA HIS A 365 13.97 -8.08 -10.27
C HIS A 365 13.28 -8.88 -11.38
N LEU A 366 14.02 -9.26 -12.42
CA LEU A 366 13.52 -10.08 -13.51
C LEU A 366 13.87 -11.55 -13.27
N ASP A 367 12.98 -12.44 -13.68
CA ASP A 367 13.32 -13.86 -13.76
C ASP A 367 14.49 -14.02 -14.75
N GLU A 368 15.51 -14.80 -14.38
CA GLU A 368 16.78 -14.90 -15.14
C GLU A 368 16.55 -15.40 -16.59
N ASP A 369 15.50 -16.21 -16.80
CA ASP A 369 15.08 -16.69 -18.12
C ASP A 369 14.48 -15.60 -19.03
N ARG A 370 14.12 -14.44 -18.47
CA ARG A 370 13.64 -13.26 -19.22
C ARG A 370 14.75 -12.32 -19.64
N LEU A 371 15.95 -12.43 -19.05
CA LEU A 371 17.07 -11.55 -19.41
C LEU A 371 17.38 -11.57 -20.90
N PRO A 372 17.42 -12.71 -21.62
CA PRO A 372 17.66 -12.71 -23.07
C PRO A 372 16.69 -11.83 -23.87
N LEU A 373 15.45 -11.64 -23.40
CA LEU A 373 14.51 -10.71 -24.04
C LEU A 373 14.91 -9.25 -23.81
N VAL A 374 15.30 -8.90 -22.58
CA VAL A 374 15.79 -7.54 -22.27
C VAL A 374 17.08 -7.25 -23.03
N GLU A 375 18.01 -8.22 -23.08
CA GLU A 375 19.24 -8.14 -23.86
C GLU A 375 18.92 -7.79 -25.32
N ARG A 376 18.00 -8.55 -25.93
CA ARG A 376 17.57 -8.35 -27.31
C ARG A 376 16.88 -7.00 -27.52
N VAL A 377 15.96 -6.60 -26.65
CA VAL A 377 15.20 -5.35 -26.81
C VAL A 377 16.12 -4.14 -26.65
N VAL A 378 16.94 -4.11 -25.59
CA VAL A 378 17.78 -2.96 -25.26
C VAL A 378 19.02 -2.89 -26.13
N PHE A 379 19.82 -3.95 -26.19
CA PHE A 379 21.12 -3.94 -26.89
C PHE A 379 21.00 -4.29 -28.38
N GLY A 380 20.00 -5.07 -28.77
CA GLY A 380 19.80 -5.49 -30.17
C GLY A 380 18.88 -4.57 -30.96
N GLU A 381 17.64 -4.41 -30.51
CA GLU A 381 16.58 -3.75 -31.29
C GLU A 381 16.61 -2.22 -31.17
N THR A 382 16.72 -1.67 -29.96
CA THR A 382 16.85 -0.22 -29.77
C THR A 382 18.30 0.25 -29.92
N ALA A 383 19.25 -0.55 -29.42
CA ALA A 383 20.68 -0.40 -29.60
C ALA A 383 21.22 1.05 -29.42
N PRO A 384 20.94 1.71 -28.28
CA PRO A 384 21.40 3.08 -27.99
C PRO A 384 22.93 3.15 -27.97
N LYS A 385 23.50 4.35 -28.14
CA LYS A 385 24.97 4.55 -28.17
C LYS A 385 25.63 4.09 -26.88
N SER A 386 24.93 4.26 -25.75
CA SER A 386 25.39 3.77 -24.46
C SER A 386 24.26 3.12 -23.66
N VAL A 387 24.61 2.07 -22.92
CA VAL A 387 23.73 1.45 -21.92
C VAL A 387 24.45 1.42 -20.59
N ILE A 388 23.80 1.84 -19.52
CA ILE A 388 24.35 1.80 -18.17
C ILE A 388 23.49 0.84 -17.34
N VAL A 389 24.12 -0.13 -16.71
CA VAL A 389 23.44 -1.12 -15.87
C VAL A 389 24.07 -1.09 -14.49
N THR A 390 23.25 -1.04 -13.44
CA THR A 390 23.69 -1.34 -12.07
C THR A 390 22.94 -2.52 -11.51
N THR A 391 23.60 -3.27 -10.63
CA THR A 391 23.01 -4.40 -9.91
C THR A 391 23.80 -4.66 -8.62
N PRO A 392 23.19 -5.29 -7.60
CA PRO A 392 23.90 -5.70 -6.39
C PRO A 392 25.09 -6.62 -6.67
N ASN A 393 26.11 -6.52 -5.80
CA ASN A 393 27.22 -7.47 -5.75
C ASN A 393 26.99 -8.54 -4.68
N ALA A 394 26.67 -9.77 -5.10
CA ALA A 394 26.45 -10.88 -4.17
C ALA A 394 27.71 -11.22 -3.33
N ASP A 395 28.91 -11.00 -3.86
CA ASP A 395 30.18 -11.25 -3.13
C ASP A 395 30.26 -10.37 -1.86
N TYR A 396 29.70 -9.16 -1.93
CA TYR A 396 29.72 -8.18 -0.85
C TYR A 396 28.68 -8.46 0.25
N ASN A 397 27.67 -9.30 -0.01
CA ASN A 397 26.53 -9.49 0.90
C ASN A 397 26.93 -9.93 2.30
N THR A 398 28.03 -10.67 2.41
CA THR A 398 28.58 -11.18 3.67
C THR A 398 28.99 -10.07 4.65
N LEU A 399 29.21 -8.83 4.17
CA LEU A 399 29.58 -7.69 4.99
C LEU A 399 28.37 -6.96 5.61
N PHE A 400 27.13 -7.28 5.21
CA PHE A 400 25.94 -6.71 5.83
C PHE A 400 25.57 -7.45 7.12
N ALA A 401 25.74 -6.79 8.27
CA ALA A 401 25.54 -7.37 9.60
C ALA A 401 24.13 -7.96 9.85
N ASN A 402 23.11 -7.45 9.16
CA ASN A 402 21.71 -7.85 9.33
C ASN A 402 21.17 -8.73 8.19
N LEU A 403 22.05 -9.23 7.32
CA LEU A 403 21.68 -10.10 6.21
C LEU A 403 22.07 -11.54 6.53
N ALA A 404 21.10 -12.46 6.46
CA ALA A 404 21.39 -13.88 6.68
C ALA A 404 22.28 -14.44 5.57
N PRO A 405 23.18 -15.41 5.85
CA PRO A 405 24.01 -16.03 4.82
C PRO A 405 23.16 -16.62 3.68
N GLY A 406 23.45 -16.23 2.45
CA GLY A 406 22.71 -16.67 1.25
C GLY A 406 21.38 -15.96 1.01
N ALA A 407 21.00 -14.98 1.83
CA ALA A 407 19.83 -14.13 1.57
C ALA A 407 20.16 -13.00 0.59
N PHE A 408 19.13 -12.55 -0.13
CA PHE A 408 19.17 -11.36 -0.97
C PHE A 408 18.91 -10.10 -0.15
N ARG A 409 19.48 -8.97 -0.57
CA ARG A 409 19.31 -7.65 0.05
C ARG A 409 17.86 -7.15 -0.04
N HIS A 410 17.11 -7.65 -1.02
CA HIS A 410 15.70 -7.36 -1.17
C HIS A 410 14.91 -8.67 -1.36
N PRO A 411 13.73 -8.82 -0.72
CA PRO A 411 12.89 -10.02 -0.88
C PRO A 411 12.39 -10.22 -2.33
N ASP A 412 12.28 -9.14 -3.10
CA ASP A 412 11.82 -9.17 -4.50
C ASP A 412 12.95 -9.43 -5.51
N HIS A 413 14.20 -9.64 -5.05
CA HIS A 413 15.27 -10.09 -5.95
C HIS A 413 15.02 -11.53 -6.38
N ARG A 414 15.19 -11.78 -7.69
CA ARG A 414 15.16 -13.12 -8.30
C ARG A 414 16.54 -13.76 -8.31
N PHE A 415 17.58 -12.94 -8.42
CA PHE A 415 18.97 -13.34 -8.32
C PHE A 415 19.81 -12.15 -7.83
N GLU A 416 21.02 -12.43 -7.35
CA GLU A 416 22.07 -11.42 -7.20
C GLU A 416 23.36 -12.02 -7.75
N TRP A 417 24.00 -11.33 -8.69
CA TRP A 417 25.20 -11.85 -9.35
C TRP A 417 26.46 -11.50 -8.54
N SER A 418 27.39 -12.45 -8.50
CA SER A 418 28.79 -12.19 -8.16
C SER A 418 29.46 -11.34 -9.25
N ARG A 419 30.65 -10.79 -8.96
CA ARG A 419 31.43 -10.06 -9.96
C ARG A 419 31.76 -10.90 -11.19
N ALA A 420 32.13 -12.16 -10.98
CA ALA A 420 32.44 -13.08 -12.07
C ALA A 420 31.23 -13.34 -12.99
N GLN A 421 30.01 -13.44 -12.43
CA GLN A 421 28.79 -13.61 -13.20
C GLN A 421 28.44 -12.35 -13.99
N PHE A 422 28.57 -11.17 -13.38
CA PHE A 422 28.31 -9.89 -14.04
C PHE A 422 29.33 -9.61 -15.17
N ASP A 423 30.62 -9.90 -14.95
CA ASP A 423 31.68 -9.80 -15.95
C ASP A 423 31.40 -10.72 -17.15
N ALA A 424 31.02 -11.98 -16.90
CA ALA A 424 30.69 -12.95 -17.94
C ALA A 424 29.46 -12.51 -18.75
N TRP A 425 28.44 -11.98 -18.08
CA TRP A 425 27.24 -11.45 -18.74
C TRP A 425 27.58 -10.24 -19.60
N ALA A 426 28.37 -9.29 -19.11
CA ALA A 426 28.80 -8.11 -19.86
C ALA A 426 29.65 -8.48 -21.09
N ALA A 427 30.55 -9.47 -20.96
CA ALA A 427 31.32 -10.00 -22.09
C ALA A 427 30.42 -10.61 -23.17
N LYS A 428 29.43 -11.43 -22.77
CA LYS A 428 28.43 -12.01 -23.69
C LYS A 428 27.65 -10.93 -24.45
N ILE A 429 27.26 -9.85 -23.77
CA ILE A 429 26.61 -8.69 -24.43
C ILE A 429 27.51 -8.10 -25.50
N GLY A 430 28.80 -7.92 -25.19
CA GLY A 430 29.77 -7.38 -26.14
C GLY A 430 29.97 -8.28 -27.36
N GLU A 431 30.09 -9.59 -27.17
CA GLU A 431 30.21 -10.57 -28.24
C GLU A 431 28.96 -10.62 -29.15
N THR A 432 27.77 -10.53 -28.55
CA THR A 432 26.49 -10.73 -29.25
C THR A 432 26.03 -9.46 -29.96
N TYR A 433 26.16 -8.30 -29.31
CA TYR A 433 25.57 -7.04 -29.76
C TYR A 433 26.61 -5.95 -30.13
N GLY A 434 27.90 -6.24 -29.96
CA GLY A 434 28.99 -5.35 -30.39
C GLY A 434 29.22 -4.14 -29.47
N TYR A 435 28.96 -4.28 -28.17
CA TYR A 435 29.28 -3.25 -27.17
C TYR A 435 30.62 -3.53 -26.49
N ALA A 436 31.39 -2.49 -26.19
CA ALA A 436 32.48 -2.55 -25.23
C ALA A 436 31.95 -2.21 -23.82
N ALA A 437 32.26 -3.02 -22.82
CA ALA A 437 31.83 -2.82 -21.44
C ALA A 437 32.99 -2.35 -20.55
N ALA A 438 32.79 -1.24 -19.84
CA ALA A 438 33.66 -0.81 -18.74
C ALA A 438 32.93 -1.05 -17.41
N ILE A 439 33.51 -1.89 -16.55
CA ILE A 439 32.91 -2.30 -15.28
C ILE A 439 33.59 -1.59 -14.11
N SER A 440 32.80 -1.11 -13.16
CA SER A 440 33.28 -0.46 -11.94
C SER A 440 32.36 -0.76 -10.75
N GLY A 441 32.87 -0.52 -9.53
CA GLY A 441 32.11 -0.64 -8.30
C GLY A 441 31.58 0.69 -7.78
N ILE A 442 30.48 0.68 -7.04
CA ILE A 442 29.91 1.83 -6.35
C ILE A 442 29.74 1.50 -4.86
N GLY A 443 30.23 2.39 -3.99
CA GLY A 443 30.18 2.25 -2.53
C GLY A 443 31.55 1.98 -1.92
N ALA A 444 31.56 1.60 -0.64
CA ALA A 444 32.80 1.27 0.07
C ALA A 444 33.42 -0.03 -0.50
N GLU A 445 34.63 0.07 -1.02
CA GLU A 445 35.32 -1.05 -1.64
C GLU A 445 36.04 -1.92 -0.60
N ASP A 446 35.74 -3.21 -0.62
CA ASP A 446 36.49 -4.24 0.09
C ASP A 446 37.58 -4.82 -0.83
N PRO A 447 38.83 -5.00 -0.36
CA PRO A 447 39.93 -5.50 -1.20
C PRO A 447 39.70 -6.87 -1.83
N VAL A 448 38.86 -7.70 -1.21
CA VAL A 448 38.59 -9.07 -1.67
C VAL A 448 37.23 -9.13 -2.36
N LEU A 449 36.20 -8.50 -1.79
CA LEU A 449 34.80 -8.65 -2.22
C LEU A 449 34.34 -7.55 -3.19
N GLY A 450 35.11 -6.48 -3.37
CA GLY A 450 34.77 -5.34 -4.23
C GLY A 450 33.80 -4.37 -3.57
N ALA A 451 33.03 -3.63 -4.36
CA ALA A 451 32.04 -2.68 -3.86
C ALA A 451 30.65 -3.33 -3.73
N PRO A 452 29.73 -2.77 -2.93
CA PRO A 452 28.39 -3.35 -2.75
C PRO A 452 27.51 -3.29 -4.00
N THR A 453 27.69 -2.31 -4.88
CA THR A 453 26.97 -2.21 -6.16
C THR A 453 27.96 -2.34 -7.31
N GLN A 454 27.55 -3.03 -8.36
CA GLN A 454 28.30 -3.18 -9.62
C GLN A 454 27.69 -2.26 -10.67
N MET A 455 28.51 -1.66 -11.52
CA MET A 455 28.06 -0.86 -12.65
C MET A 455 28.80 -1.27 -13.91
N ALA A 456 28.08 -1.44 -15.02
CA ALA A 456 28.65 -1.60 -16.34
C ALA A 456 28.20 -0.46 -17.24
N VAL A 457 29.16 0.20 -17.90
CA VAL A 457 28.92 1.19 -18.94
C VAL A 457 29.27 0.54 -20.28
N PHE A 458 28.24 0.27 -21.08
CA PHE A 458 28.35 -0.29 -22.41
C PHE A 458 28.38 0.83 -23.45
N THR A 459 29.34 0.80 -24.37
CA THR A 459 29.46 1.77 -25.48
C THR A 459 29.67 1.05 -26.80
N ARG A 460 29.03 1.54 -27.87
CA ARG A 460 29.21 1.02 -29.25
C ARG A 460 30.35 1.70 -29.99
#